data_AF-A0A2N7XUA2-F1
#
_entry.id   AF-A0A2N7XUA2-F1
#
_cell.length_a   1.000
_cell.length_b   1.000
_cell.length_c   1.000
_cell.angle_alpha   90.00
_cell.angle_beta   90.00
_cell.angle_gamma   90.00
#
_symmetry.space_group_name_H-M   'P 1'
#
loop_
_entity.id
_entity.type
_entity.pdbx_description
1 polymer ?
#
loop_
_entity_poly.entity_id
_entity_poly.type
_entity_poly.pdbx_seq_one_letter_code
_entity_poly.pdbx_strand_id
1 'polypeptide(L)'
;LGERRGATVFVQPSEHAGPPDWIAPFHLDTKRDFRLMRPLGTPHGFPDSQAAWDNGRMGGWPKAKHDHAMAYFTREDIPFQYALAESFTLCDAYHCALHLSTNPNRLYVWTGTHDPQGRGHGPAIDNGYDGLEDPRGHGGYAWTTYPERLQAAGISFQIYQ
;
A
#
# COMPACT_ATOMS: atom_id res chain seq x y z
N LEU A 1 -22.36 14.93 6.54
CA LEU A 1 -22.79 13.70 5.82
C LEU A 1 -24.23 13.87 5.32
N GLY A 2 -24.48 14.84 4.44
CA GLY A 2 -25.83 15.25 4.03
C GLY A 2 -26.43 14.51 2.81
N GLU A 3 -25.61 13.82 2.01
CA GLU A 3 -26.00 13.28 0.69
C GLU A 3 -25.91 11.74 0.56
N ARG A 4 -25.55 11.01 1.63
CA ARG A 4 -25.38 9.53 1.60
C ARG A 4 -26.57 8.74 2.14
N ARG A 5 -27.80 9.27 2.09
CA ARG A 5 -28.95 8.55 2.66
C ARG A 5 -29.22 7.27 1.88
N GLY A 6 -29.02 6.12 2.54
CA GLY A 6 -29.26 4.79 1.96
C GLY A 6 -28.06 4.15 1.27
N ALA A 7 -26.93 4.86 1.14
CA ALA A 7 -25.70 4.31 0.58
C ALA A 7 -24.79 3.69 1.66
N THR A 8 -23.99 2.69 1.29
CA THR A 8 -22.97 2.11 2.18
C THR A 8 -21.79 3.09 2.32
N VAL A 9 -20.95 2.88 3.35
CA VAL A 9 -19.71 3.65 3.54
C VAL A 9 -18.72 3.53 2.37
N PHE A 10 -18.88 2.48 1.55
CA PHE A 10 -18.04 2.22 0.38
C PHE A 10 -18.42 3.08 -0.83
N VAL A 11 -19.60 3.69 -0.86
CA VAL A 11 -19.93 4.66 -1.90
C VAL A 11 -19.26 5.99 -1.53
N GLN A 12 -18.31 6.42 -2.34
CA GLN A 12 -17.48 7.58 -2.09
C GLN A 12 -17.61 8.62 -3.21
N PRO A 13 -17.28 9.91 -2.97
CA PRO A 13 -17.31 10.91 -4.02
C PRO A 13 -16.27 10.56 -5.09
N SER A 14 -16.64 10.67 -6.36
CA SER A 14 -15.69 10.55 -7.48
C SER A 14 -14.60 11.63 -7.39
N GLU A 15 -13.44 11.34 -7.98
CA GLU A 15 -12.37 12.31 -8.19
C GLU A 15 -12.71 13.39 -9.22
N HIS A 16 -13.66 13.11 -10.13
CA HIS A 16 -14.06 14.02 -11.19
C HIS A 16 -15.22 14.93 -10.77
N ALA A 17 -15.28 16.11 -11.38
CA ALA A 17 -16.41 17.02 -11.21
C ALA A 17 -17.53 16.66 -12.21
N GLY A 18 -18.75 16.48 -11.70
CA GLY A 18 -19.94 16.19 -12.48
C GLY A 18 -20.36 14.71 -12.45
N PRO A 19 -21.52 14.38 -13.04
CA PRO A 19 -22.10 13.05 -12.90
C PRO A 19 -21.24 11.94 -13.53
N PRO A 20 -21.12 10.77 -12.88
CA PRO A 20 -21.64 10.47 -11.55
C PRO A 20 -20.74 11.08 -10.45
N ASP A 21 -21.34 11.86 -9.55
CA ASP A 21 -20.61 12.49 -8.42
C ASP A 21 -20.14 11.46 -7.37
N TRP A 22 -20.58 10.21 -7.51
CA TRP A 22 -20.38 9.12 -6.57
C TRP A 22 -19.94 7.85 -7.30
N ILE A 23 -19.01 7.13 -6.69
CA ILE A 23 -18.50 5.85 -7.18
C ILE A 23 -18.67 4.79 -6.09
N ALA A 24 -19.27 3.66 -6.49
CA ALA A 24 -19.31 2.45 -5.69
C ALA A 24 -18.12 1.54 -6.08
N PRO A 25 -17.70 0.60 -5.22
CA PRO A 25 -16.75 -0.41 -5.63
C PRO A 25 -17.23 -1.15 -6.87
N PHE A 26 -16.34 -1.40 -7.82
CA PHE A 26 -16.69 -2.02 -9.09
C PHE A 26 -15.72 -3.14 -9.45
N HIS A 27 -16.23 -4.14 -10.17
CA HIS A 27 -15.50 -5.36 -10.49
C HIS A 27 -14.61 -5.18 -11.73
N LEU A 28 -13.36 -5.61 -11.64
CA LEU A 28 -12.46 -5.79 -12.79
C LEU A 28 -12.68 -7.16 -13.42
N ASP A 29 -13.62 -7.28 -14.36
CA ASP A 29 -13.94 -8.53 -15.06
C ASP A 29 -12.84 -8.93 -16.05
N THR A 30 -11.86 -9.69 -15.54
CA THR A 30 -10.69 -10.12 -16.32
C THR A 30 -11.01 -11.22 -17.33
N LYS A 31 -12.15 -11.91 -17.18
CA LYS A 31 -12.63 -12.88 -18.18
C LYS A 31 -13.11 -12.17 -19.43
N ARG A 32 -13.79 -11.03 -19.26
CA ARG A 32 -14.22 -10.18 -20.38
C ARG A 32 -13.06 -9.44 -21.02
N ASP A 33 -12.15 -8.89 -20.21
CA ASP A 33 -10.96 -8.17 -20.69
C ASP A 33 -9.75 -8.42 -19.78
N PHE A 34 -8.86 -9.30 -20.22
CA PHE A 34 -7.69 -9.68 -19.44
C PHE A 34 -6.73 -8.52 -19.14
N ARG A 35 -6.79 -7.40 -19.89
CA ARG A 35 -5.97 -6.22 -19.61
C ARG A 35 -6.26 -5.62 -18.23
N LEU A 36 -7.47 -5.84 -17.69
CA LEU A 36 -7.86 -5.40 -16.36
C LEU A 36 -7.07 -6.08 -15.23
N MET A 37 -6.36 -7.18 -15.51
CA MET A 37 -5.41 -7.81 -14.57
C MET A 37 -4.26 -6.88 -14.17
N ARG A 38 -3.96 -5.85 -14.98
CA ARG A 38 -2.91 -4.86 -14.73
C ARG A 38 -3.52 -3.46 -14.54
N PRO A 39 -4.22 -3.22 -13.41
CA PRO A 39 -4.78 -1.90 -13.14
C PRO A 39 -3.67 -0.85 -13.04
N LEU A 40 -4.05 0.41 -13.28
CA LEU A 40 -3.16 1.55 -13.13
C LEU A 40 -2.70 1.68 -11.67
N GLY A 41 -1.48 2.18 -11.46
CA GLY A 41 -0.99 2.50 -10.13
C GLY A 41 -1.85 3.57 -9.45
N THR A 42 -1.87 3.56 -8.12
CA THR A 42 -2.51 4.60 -7.30
C THR A 42 -1.45 5.41 -6.55
N PRO A 43 -1.73 6.64 -6.13
CA PRO A 43 -0.86 7.38 -5.22
C PRO A 43 -0.58 6.60 -3.93
N HIS A 44 0.69 6.57 -3.51
CA HIS A 44 1.16 5.92 -2.28
C HIS A 44 2.17 6.79 -1.51
N GLY A 45 2.16 8.11 -1.70
CA GLY A 45 2.99 9.04 -0.95
C GLY A 45 2.43 9.29 0.44
N PHE A 46 3.21 9.97 1.29
CA PHE A 46 2.72 10.42 2.59
C PHE A 46 1.52 11.39 2.47
N PRO A 47 1.55 12.44 1.62
CA PRO A 47 0.45 13.41 1.56
C PRO A 47 -0.88 12.81 1.13
N ASP A 48 -0.90 12.00 0.07
CA ASP A 48 -2.12 11.36 -0.43
C ASP A 48 -2.64 10.29 0.54
N SER A 49 -1.75 9.59 1.25
CA SER A 49 -2.17 8.61 2.26
C SER A 49 -2.79 9.30 3.49
N GLN A 50 -2.23 10.42 3.96
CA GLN A 50 -2.86 11.21 5.03
C GLN A 50 -4.22 11.79 4.60
N ALA A 51 -4.32 12.27 3.35
CA ALA A 51 -5.58 12.77 2.79
C ALA A 51 -6.63 11.65 2.69
N ALA A 52 -6.24 10.45 2.26
CA ALA A 52 -7.12 9.29 2.15
C ALA A 52 -7.61 8.79 3.53
N TRP A 53 -6.75 8.84 4.54
CA TRP A 53 -7.08 8.45 5.92
C TRP A 53 -8.17 9.35 6.53
N ASP A 54 -8.14 10.66 6.24
CA ASP A 54 -9.10 11.67 6.74
C ASP A 54 -9.41 11.50 8.25
N ASN A 55 -8.35 11.45 9.08
CA ASN A 55 -8.47 11.27 10.53
C ASN A 55 -9.32 10.04 10.93
N GLY A 56 -9.27 8.97 10.13
CA GLY A 56 -10.01 7.72 10.33
C GLY A 56 -11.40 7.70 9.70
N ARG A 57 -11.87 8.78 9.07
CA ARG A 57 -13.17 8.82 8.38
C ARG A 57 -13.15 8.10 7.05
N MET A 58 -12.01 8.15 6.35
CA MET A 58 -11.81 7.54 5.02
C MET A 58 -12.92 7.87 4.01
N GLY A 59 -13.39 9.12 4.02
CA GLY A 59 -14.59 9.54 3.30
C GLY A 59 -14.39 10.04 1.86
N GLY A 60 -13.12 10.20 1.44
CA GLY A 60 -12.74 10.78 0.14
C GLY A 60 -11.61 10.02 -0.54
N TRP A 61 -11.58 8.69 -0.40
CA TRP A 61 -10.55 7.82 -0.96
C TRP A 61 -10.29 8.06 -2.44
N PRO A 62 -11.30 8.14 -3.34
CA PRO A 62 -11.04 8.35 -4.76
C PRO A 62 -10.35 9.67 -5.07
N LYS A 63 -10.65 10.74 -4.31
CA LYS A 63 -9.97 12.04 -4.49
C LYS A 63 -8.48 12.00 -4.17
N ALA A 64 -8.06 11.08 -3.29
CA ALA A 64 -6.67 10.93 -2.91
C ALA A 64 -5.95 9.81 -3.70
N LYS A 65 -6.70 8.81 -4.18
CA LYS A 65 -6.16 7.55 -4.72
C LYS A 65 -6.60 7.24 -6.15
N HIS A 66 -7.40 8.10 -6.77
CA HIS A 66 -8.11 7.94 -8.04
C HIS A 66 -9.33 7.01 -7.97
N ASP A 67 -10.26 7.19 -8.91
CA ASP A 67 -11.50 6.41 -9.00
C ASP A 67 -11.24 4.92 -9.21
N HIS A 68 -10.19 4.56 -9.97
CA HIS A 68 -9.82 3.16 -10.18
C HIS A 68 -9.32 2.45 -8.92
N ALA A 69 -9.03 3.17 -7.83
CA ALA A 69 -8.73 2.56 -6.54
C ALA A 69 -9.95 1.91 -5.87
N MET A 70 -11.16 2.15 -6.39
CA MET A 70 -12.40 1.49 -5.94
C MET A 70 -12.62 0.12 -6.61
N ALA A 71 -11.73 -0.27 -7.51
CA ALA A 71 -11.85 -1.51 -8.26
C ALA A 71 -11.52 -2.73 -7.39
N TYR A 72 -12.22 -3.85 -7.60
CA TYR A 72 -11.93 -5.11 -6.91
C TYR A 72 -11.93 -6.30 -7.87
N PHE A 73 -11.17 -7.34 -7.49
CA PHE A 73 -11.21 -8.64 -8.14
C PHE A 73 -12.13 -9.61 -7.39
N THR A 74 -12.73 -10.53 -8.12
CA THR A 74 -13.45 -11.68 -7.58
C THR A 74 -12.57 -12.94 -7.65
N ARG A 75 -13.09 -14.04 -7.12
CA ARG A 75 -12.46 -15.37 -7.23
C ARG A 75 -12.16 -15.77 -8.66
N GLU A 76 -13.05 -15.42 -9.59
CA GLU A 76 -12.92 -15.80 -10.99
C GLU A 76 -11.77 -15.09 -11.71
N ASP A 77 -11.34 -13.93 -11.18
CA ASP A 77 -10.25 -13.14 -11.77
C ASP A 77 -8.88 -13.58 -11.25
N ILE A 78 -8.79 -13.90 -9.97
CA ILE A 78 -7.54 -14.28 -9.29
C ILE A 78 -7.66 -15.65 -8.60
N PRO A 79 -7.96 -16.73 -9.37
CA PRO A 79 -8.27 -18.04 -8.80
C PRO A 79 -7.09 -18.65 -8.02
N PHE A 80 -5.85 -18.34 -8.40
CA PHE A 80 -4.66 -18.79 -7.69
C PHE A 80 -4.58 -18.20 -6.28
N GLN A 81 -4.81 -16.90 -6.13
CA GLN A 81 -4.77 -16.19 -4.84
C GLN A 81 -5.87 -16.68 -3.90
N TYR A 82 -7.08 -16.91 -4.43
CA TYR A 82 -8.17 -17.50 -3.63
C TYR A 82 -7.86 -18.93 -3.20
N ALA A 83 -7.29 -19.76 -4.08
CA ALA A 83 -6.88 -21.12 -3.71
C ALA A 83 -5.84 -21.13 -2.58
N LEU A 84 -4.88 -20.19 -2.60
CA LEU A 84 -3.93 -20.02 -1.48
C LEU A 84 -4.64 -19.60 -0.18
N ALA A 85 -5.54 -18.62 -0.23
CA ALA A 85 -6.27 -18.14 0.95
C ALA A 85 -7.17 -19.21 1.59
N GLU A 86 -7.66 -20.18 0.80
CA GLU A 86 -8.48 -21.29 1.31
C GLU A 86 -7.66 -22.49 1.80
N SER A 87 -6.43 -22.62 1.31
CA SER A 87 -5.55 -23.73 1.68
C SER A 87 -4.68 -23.42 2.91
N PHE A 88 -4.53 -22.15 3.25
CA PHE A 88 -3.63 -21.68 4.32
C PHE A 88 -4.31 -20.65 5.22
N THR A 89 -3.67 -20.33 6.34
CA THR A 89 -4.15 -19.29 7.26
C THR A 89 -4.14 -17.92 6.60
N LEU A 90 -5.28 -17.24 6.65
CA LEU A 90 -5.42 -15.84 6.24
C LEU A 90 -5.36 -14.91 7.46
N CYS A 91 -4.55 -13.86 7.38
CA CYS A 91 -4.51 -12.77 8.36
C CYS A 91 -5.28 -11.57 7.80
N ASP A 92 -6.60 -11.53 7.97
CA ASP A 92 -7.48 -10.49 7.44
C ASP A 92 -7.43 -9.15 8.20
N ALA A 93 -6.73 -9.11 9.33
CA ALA A 93 -6.39 -7.91 10.10
C ALA A 93 -4.89 -7.52 9.98
N TYR A 94 -4.23 -7.84 8.87
CA TYR A 94 -2.86 -7.42 8.59
C TYR A 94 -2.82 -6.00 8.01
N HIS A 95 -1.98 -5.13 8.58
CA HIS A 95 -1.80 -3.75 8.12
C HIS A 95 -0.33 -3.47 7.80
N CYS A 96 -0.10 -2.58 6.82
CA CYS A 96 1.20 -1.96 6.61
C CYS A 96 1.68 -1.24 7.87
N ALA A 97 2.99 -1.22 8.11
CA ALA A 97 3.56 -0.57 9.29
C ALA A 97 3.37 0.96 9.24
N LEU A 98 3.42 1.54 8.04
CA LEU A 98 3.16 2.94 7.80
C LEU A 98 2.17 3.08 6.63
N HIS A 99 1.18 3.97 6.80
CA HIS A 99 0.23 4.32 5.74
C HIS A 99 0.89 5.30 4.74
N LEU A 100 1.86 4.81 3.96
CA LEU A 100 2.65 5.55 2.96
C LEU A 100 3.43 4.59 2.04
N SER A 101 4.49 5.09 1.41
CA SER A 101 5.22 4.48 0.30
C SER A 101 5.91 3.15 0.60
N THR A 102 6.46 2.55 -0.46
CA THR A 102 7.09 1.22 -0.51
C THR A 102 8.28 1.10 0.44
N ASN A 103 9.30 1.95 0.27
CA ASN A 103 10.58 1.81 0.96
C ASN A 103 10.42 1.78 2.50
N PRO A 104 9.68 2.70 3.15
CA PRO A 104 9.54 2.67 4.60
C PRO A 104 8.83 1.42 5.12
N ASN A 105 7.87 0.87 4.37
CA ASN A 105 7.22 -0.39 4.75
C ASN A 105 8.15 -1.60 4.59
N ARG A 106 9.00 -1.62 3.57
CA ARG A 106 10.06 -2.64 3.43
C ARG A 106 11.08 -2.55 4.57
N LEU A 107 11.45 -1.34 4.99
CA LEU A 107 12.32 -1.16 6.15
C LEU A 107 11.72 -1.78 7.40
N TYR A 108 10.42 -1.62 7.66
CA TYR A 108 9.78 -2.32 8.79
C TYR A 108 9.87 -3.85 8.70
N VAL A 109 9.70 -4.43 7.51
CA VAL A 109 9.87 -5.89 7.32
C VAL A 109 11.29 -6.33 7.68
N TRP A 110 12.30 -5.55 7.28
CA TRP A 110 13.69 -5.92 7.46
C TRP A 110 14.31 -5.48 8.78
N THR A 111 13.81 -4.42 9.42
CA THR A 111 14.50 -3.77 10.55
C THR A 111 13.57 -3.45 11.72
N GLY A 112 12.26 -3.55 11.51
CA GLY A 112 11.25 -3.21 12.51
C GLY A 112 11.10 -1.71 12.78
N THR A 113 11.70 -0.83 11.97
CA THR A 113 11.67 0.62 12.18
C THR A 113 11.89 1.42 10.90
N HIS A 114 11.43 2.67 10.89
CA HIS A 114 11.80 3.68 9.90
C HIS A 114 12.71 4.78 10.48
N ASP A 115 13.23 4.55 11.70
CA ASP A 115 14.03 5.49 12.50
C ASP A 115 13.33 6.83 12.79
N PRO A 116 12.23 6.81 13.57
CA PRO A 116 11.46 8.02 13.90
C PRO A 116 12.27 9.07 14.70
N GLN A 117 13.39 8.67 15.31
CA GLN A 117 14.25 9.56 16.09
C GLN A 117 15.39 10.15 15.27
N GLY A 118 15.55 9.74 14.01
CA GLY A 118 16.57 10.26 13.09
C GLY A 118 18.02 9.96 13.52
N ARG A 119 18.25 8.87 14.26
CA ARG A 119 19.60 8.52 14.76
C ARG A 119 20.45 7.78 13.73
N GLY A 120 19.83 7.21 12.70
CA GLY A 120 20.46 6.41 11.66
C GLY A 120 20.06 6.86 10.26
N HIS A 121 19.94 8.17 10.05
CA HIS A 121 19.58 8.82 8.79
C HIS A 121 18.11 8.66 8.35
N GLY A 122 17.21 8.30 9.28
CA GLY A 122 15.77 8.46 9.11
C GLY A 122 15.27 9.86 9.51
N PRO A 123 13.94 10.05 9.63
CA PRO A 123 12.91 9.07 9.35
C PRO A 123 12.77 8.80 7.85
N ALA A 124 12.62 7.53 7.48
CA ALA A 124 12.26 7.14 6.13
C ALA A 124 10.74 7.34 5.93
N ILE A 125 10.36 8.26 5.04
CA ILE A 125 8.94 8.62 4.78
C ILE A 125 8.58 8.59 3.29
N ASP A 126 9.54 8.24 2.44
CA ASP A 126 9.41 8.19 0.99
C ASP A 126 10.30 7.08 0.39
N ASN A 127 10.29 6.98 -0.93
CA ASN A 127 11.04 6.00 -1.72
C ASN A 127 12.47 6.45 -2.06
N GLY A 128 13.08 7.35 -1.27
CA GLY A 128 14.42 7.86 -1.54
C GLY A 128 15.50 6.77 -1.73
N TYR A 129 15.39 5.62 -1.08
CA TYR A 129 16.37 4.53 -1.20
C TYR A 129 15.77 3.25 -1.79
N ASP A 130 14.79 3.37 -2.69
CA ASP A 130 14.28 2.21 -3.46
C ASP A 130 15.24 1.76 -4.59
N GLY A 131 16.31 2.53 -4.84
CA GLY A 131 17.39 2.22 -5.77
C GLY A 131 18.76 2.18 -5.09
N LEU A 132 19.83 2.00 -5.88
CA LEU A 132 21.22 1.99 -5.38
C LEU A 132 21.83 3.40 -5.28
N GLU A 133 21.11 4.41 -5.77
CA GLU A 133 21.50 5.80 -5.67
C GLU A 133 21.46 6.29 -4.21
N ASP A 134 22.23 7.34 -3.92
CA ASP A 134 22.23 8.01 -2.62
C ASP A 134 21.62 9.42 -2.72
N PRO A 135 20.29 9.56 -2.90
CA PRO A 135 19.69 10.87 -3.16
C PRO A 135 19.71 11.81 -1.98
N ARG A 136 20.07 11.35 -0.78
CA ARG A 136 20.22 12.19 0.41
C ARG A 136 21.69 12.40 0.85
N GLY A 137 22.65 11.80 0.15
CA GLY A 137 24.08 12.04 0.34
C GLY A 137 24.65 11.58 1.69
N HIS A 138 23.99 10.62 2.36
CA HIS A 138 24.41 10.10 3.67
C HIS A 138 24.73 8.60 3.65
N GLY A 139 24.85 8.00 2.48
CA GLY A 139 25.26 6.60 2.30
C GLY A 139 24.22 5.56 2.74
N GLY A 140 22.93 5.93 2.79
CA GLY A 140 21.84 5.04 3.21
C GLY A 140 21.60 5.01 4.73
N TYR A 141 20.79 4.05 5.17
CA TYR A 141 20.31 3.95 6.55
C TYR A 141 21.30 3.19 7.45
N ALA A 142 21.52 3.68 8.68
CA ALA A 142 22.59 3.21 9.55
C ALA A 142 22.15 2.29 10.71
N TRP A 143 20.91 1.78 10.69
CA TRP A 143 20.42 0.85 11.71
C TRP A 143 20.51 -0.62 11.26
N THR A 144 20.70 -1.52 12.23
CA THR A 144 20.88 -2.95 11.95
C THR A 144 19.61 -3.61 11.42
N THR A 145 19.77 -4.41 10.37
CA THR A 145 18.73 -5.20 9.70
C THR A 145 18.62 -6.61 10.28
N TYR A 146 17.52 -7.29 10.01
CA TYR A 146 17.28 -8.70 10.36
C TYR A 146 18.27 -9.64 9.65
N PRO A 147 18.60 -9.45 8.34
CA PRO A 147 19.69 -10.16 7.69
C PRO A 147 21.04 -10.06 8.41
N GLU A 148 21.45 -8.87 8.83
CA GLU A 148 22.72 -8.69 9.56
C GLU A 148 22.71 -9.42 10.90
N ARG A 149 21.56 -9.47 11.59
CA ARG A 149 21.39 -10.24 12.82
C ARG A 149 21.50 -11.75 12.58
N LEU A 150 20.90 -12.25 11.50
CA LEU A 150 21.03 -13.66 11.10
C LEU A 150 22.50 -14.02 10.82
N GLN A 151 23.18 -13.18 10.03
CA GLN A 151 24.59 -13.39 9.69
C GLN A 151 25.51 -13.35 10.92
N ALA A 152 25.29 -12.41 11.84
CA ALA A 152 26.02 -12.35 13.11
C ALA A 152 25.81 -13.60 13.98
N ALA A 153 24.65 -14.26 13.85
CA ALA A 153 24.36 -15.55 14.49
C ALA A 153 24.87 -16.77 13.71
N GLY A 154 25.61 -16.57 12.61
CA GLY A 154 26.12 -17.65 11.75
C GLY A 154 25.07 -18.27 10.82
N ILE A 155 23.91 -17.63 10.64
CA ILE A 155 22.83 -18.10 9.77
C ILE A 155 22.96 -17.39 8.41
N SER A 156 23.10 -18.17 7.34
CA SER A 156 23.17 -17.63 5.98
C SER A 156 21.84 -17.01 5.55
N PHE A 157 21.90 -15.91 4.82
CA PHE A 157 20.74 -15.20 4.28
C PHE A 157 21.01 -14.79 2.83
N GLN A 158 19.97 -14.76 2.00
CA GLN A 158 20.02 -14.31 0.62
C GLN A 158 18.72 -13.63 0.20
N ILE A 159 18.82 -12.58 -0.61
CA ILE A 159 17.69 -11.91 -1.26
C ILE A 159 17.56 -12.45 -2.68
N TYR A 160 16.34 -12.81 -3.06
CA TYR A 160 15.95 -13.10 -4.43
C TYR A 160 14.92 -12.04 -4.84
N GLN A 161 15.30 -11.15 -5.76
CA GLN A 161 14.48 -10.04 -6.25
C GLN A 161 14.43 -10.05 -7.77
#